data_AF-A0A4V1T4I4-F1
#
_entry.id   AF-A0A4V1T4I4-F1
#
_cell.length_a   1.000
_cell.length_b   1.000
_cell.length_c   1.000
_cell.angle_alpha   90.00
_cell.angle_beta   90.00
_cell.angle_gamma   90.00
#
_symmetry.space_group_name_H-M   'P 1'
#
loop_
_entity.id
_entity.type
_entity.pdbx_description
1 polymer ?
#
loop_
_entity_poly.entity_id
_entity_poly.type
_entity_poly.pdbx_seq_one_letter_code
_entity_poly.pdbx_strand_id
1 'polypeptide(L)'
;MATTVEALSPRPENVSPDQVMDVDIYHVPGAEEDFYGAWARIQREAPADVIWTPHNGGHWIAVRGQQIRQVLSDYKHFSNRRVMVPAQRADDLQVLPTVLDPPIHGKF
;
A
#
# COMPACT_ATOMS: atom_id res chain seq x y z
N MET A 1 -19.93 0.11 14.69
CA MET A 1 -19.12 -1.00 14.14
C MET A 1 -17.92 -1.13 15.05
N ALA A 2 -17.70 -2.27 15.69
CA ALA A 2 -16.59 -2.44 16.63
C ALA A 2 -15.26 -2.34 15.87
N THR A 3 -14.37 -1.46 16.30
CA THR A 3 -13.00 -1.38 15.81
C THR A 3 -12.27 -2.61 16.32
N THR A 4 -12.27 -3.69 15.56
CA THR A 4 -11.38 -4.80 15.84
C THR A 4 -9.97 -4.28 15.60
N VAL A 5 -9.18 -4.18 16.67
CA VAL A 5 -7.75 -3.87 16.56
C VAL A 5 -7.13 -5.04 15.81
N GLU A 6 -6.79 -4.82 14.54
CA GLU A 6 -6.18 -5.85 13.70
C GLU A 6 -4.77 -6.13 14.24
N ALA A 7 -4.43 -7.40 14.41
CA ALA A 7 -3.12 -7.78 14.92
C ALA A 7 -2.03 -7.39 13.91
N LEU A 8 -0.94 -6.78 14.39
CA LEU A 8 0.20 -6.42 13.56
C LEU A 8 0.87 -7.66 12.97
N SER A 9 1.19 -7.59 11.68
CA SER A 9 1.88 -8.67 10.98
C SER A 9 3.35 -8.73 11.40
N PRO A 10 3.94 -9.92 11.55
CA PRO A 10 5.37 -10.03 11.83
C PRO A 10 6.19 -9.53 10.63
N ARG A 11 7.28 -8.81 10.91
CA ARG A 11 8.24 -8.39 9.88
C ARG A 11 8.83 -9.61 9.16
N PRO A 12 8.69 -9.72 7.83
CA PRO A 12 9.35 -10.78 7.06
C PRO A 12 10.88 -10.67 7.13
N GLU A 13 11.59 -11.80 7.05
CA GLU A 13 13.06 -11.84 7.15
C GLU A 13 13.77 -10.98 6.10
N ASN A 14 13.19 -10.87 4.91
CA ASN A 14 13.73 -10.10 3.78
C ASN A 14 13.42 -8.59 3.84
N VAL A 15 12.75 -8.10 4.87
CA VAL A 15 12.49 -6.67 5.09
C VAL A 15 13.52 -6.12 6.06
N SER A 16 14.35 -5.16 5.65
CA SER A 16 15.31 -4.54 6.58
C SER A 16 14.58 -3.76 7.69
N PRO A 17 15.05 -3.79 8.95
CA PRO A 17 14.50 -2.94 10.01
C PRO A 17 14.44 -1.45 9.65
N ASP A 18 15.42 -0.97 8.88
CA ASP A 18 15.50 0.44 8.43
C ASP A 18 14.47 0.80 7.34
N GLN A 19 13.66 -0.16 6.90
CA GLN A 19 12.54 0.08 5.99
C GLN A 19 11.19 0.05 6.70
N VAL A 20 11.16 -0.28 7.99
CA VAL A 20 9.91 -0.41 8.74
C VAL A 20 9.44 0.96 9.22
N MET A 21 8.17 1.28 8.96
CA MET A 21 7.52 2.48 9.48
C MET A 21 6.09 2.14 9.93
N ASP A 22 5.70 2.66 11.08
CA ASP A 22 4.38 2.45 11.67
C ASP A 22 3.33 3.33 10.97
N VAL A 23 2.71 2.80 9.91
CA VAL A 23 1.69 3.51 9.12
C VAL A 23 0.46 2.62 8.93
N ASP A 24 -0.66 3.00 9.53
CA ASP A 24 -1.98 2.48 9.17
C ASP A 24 -2.60 3.41 8.13
N ILE A 25 -2.72 2.94 6.88
CA ILE A 25 -3.23 3.74 5.76
C ILE A 25 -4.71 4.12 5.92
N TYR A 26 -5.44 3.43 6.81
CA TYR A 26 -6.84 3.71 7.12
C TYR A 26 -7.02 4.67 8.30
N HIS A 27 -5.97 4.88 9.11
CA HIS A 27 -6.01 5.73 10.30
C HIS A 27 -4.74 6.58 10.42
N VAL A 28 -4.35 7.24 9.32
CA VAL A 28 -3.17 8.10 9.31
C VAL A 28 -3.35 9.27 10.29
N PRO A 29 -2.45 9.47 11.28
CA PRO A 29 -2.61 10.52 12.28
C PRO A 29 -2.69 11.93 11.70
N GLY A 30 -3.77 12.65 12.01
CA GLY A 30 -4.03 14.01 11.53
C GLY A 30 -4.64 14.10 10.13
N ALA A 31 -5.01 12.97 9.52
CA ALA A 31 -5.56 12.95 8.17
C ALA A 31 -7.04 13.39 8.10
N GLU A 32 -7.77 13.39 9.22
CA GLU A 32 -9.12 13.94 9.30
C GLU A 32 -9.12 15.48 9.18
N GLU A 33 -8.07 16.13 9.70
CA GLU A 33 -7.91 17.59 9.67
C GLU A 33 -7.14 18.07 8.43
N ASP A 34 -6.05 17.40 8.07
CA ASP A 34 -5.23 17.71 6.90
C ASP A 34 -4.68 16.43 6.27
N PHE A 35 -5.50 15.82 5.41
CA PHE A 35 -5.18 14.58 4.71
C PHE A 35 -3.82 14.66 3.99
N TYR A 36 -3.60 15.70 3.18
CA TYR A 36 -2.38 15.83 2.40
C TYR A 36 -1.17 16.15 3.28
N GLY A 37 -1.32 16.98 4.31
CA GLY A 37 -0.26 17.27 5.27
C GLY A 37 0.17 16.04 6.07
N ALA A 38 -0.78 15.18 6.44
CA ALA A 38 -0.51 13.92 7.12
C ALA A 38 0.32 12.96 6.25
N TRP A 39 -0.08 12.77 4.98
CA TRP A 39 0.71 11.97 4.03
C TRP A 39 2.06 12.62 3.68
N ALA A 40 2.13 13.94 3.57
CA ALA A 40 3.40 14.64 3.37
C ALA A 40 4.35 14.48 4.56
N ARG A 41 3.83 14.38 5.79
CA ARG A 41 4.62 14.05 6.99
C ARG A 41 5.23 12.65 6.85
N ILE A 42 4.45 11.64 6.49
CA ILE A 42 4.95 10.29 6.20
C ILE A 42 6.08 10.36 5.18
N GLN A 43 5.90 11.09 4.08
CA GLN A 43 6.95 11.24 3.07
C GLN A 43 8.22 11.88 3.64
N ARG A 44 8.15 12.90 4.49
CA ARG A 44 9.37 13.53 5.06
C ARG A 44 10.09 12.63 6.06
N GLU A 45 9.34 11.85 6.83
CA GLU A 45 9.85 11.05 7.95
C GLU A 45 10.22 9.62 7.54
N ALA A 46 9.78 9.17 6.37
CA ALA A 46 10.07 7.83 5.87
C ALA A 46 11.59 7.57 5.77
N PRO A 47 12.09 6.46 6.33
CA PRO A 47 13.52 6.13 6.34
C PRO A 47 14.04 5.65 4.98
N ALA A 48 13.14 5.34 4.05
CA ALA A 48 13.45 4.86 2.70
C ALA A 48 12.38 5.34 1.70
N ASP A 49 12.68 5.24 0.41
CA ASP A 49 11.74 5.60 -0.66
C ASP A 49 10.55 4.62 -0.78
N VAL A 50 10.75 3.40 -0.27
CA VAL A 50 9.73 2.35 -0.13
C VAL A 50 9.84 1.79 1.28
N ILE A 51 8.75 1.88 2.03
CA ILE A 51 8.67 1.46 3.44
C ILE A 51 7.75 0.24 3.56
N TRP A 52 7.94 -0.53 4.61
CA TRP A 52 7.07 -1.64 4.99
C TRP A 52 6.35 -1.28 6.29
N THR A 53 5.04 -1.53 6.35
CA THR A 53 4.22 -1.38 7.56
C THR A 53 3.68 -2.74 8.00
N PRO A 54 3.63 -3.04 9.31
CA PRO A 54 3.01 -4.27 9.81
C PRO A 54 1.47 -4.22 9.81
N HIS A 55 0.87 -3.06 9.54
CA HIS A 55 -0.59 -2.89 9.49
C HIS A 55 -1.21 -3.57 8.27
N ASN A 56 -2.51 -3.89 8.41
CA ASN A 56 -3.37 -4.37 7.32
C ASN A 56 -2.81 -5.60 6.57
N GLY A 57 -2.27 -6.56 7.32
CA GLY A 57 -1.67 -7.78 6.78
C GLY A 57 -0.21 -7.67 6.34
N GLY A 58 0.45 -6.53 6.59
CA GLY A 58 1.87 -6.34 6.29
C GLY A 58 2.13 -6.07 4.81
N HIS A 59 2.50 -4.83 4.45
CA HIS A 59 2.65 -4.46 3.04
C HIS A 59 3.64 -3.31 2.81
N TRP A 60 4.06 -3.17 1.56
CA TRP A 60 4.94 -2.09 1.12
C TRP A 60 4.14 -0.83 0.74
N ILE A 61 4.72 0.33 1.00
CA ILE A 61 4.21 1.64 0.59
C ILE A 61 5.34 2.39 -0.12
N ALA A 62 5.13 2.73 -1.40
CA ALA A 62 6.02 3.65 -2.12
C ALA A 62 5.67 5.09 -1.74
N VAL A 63 6.61 5.83 -1.15
CA VAL A 63 6.38 7.20 -0.61
C VAL A 63 7.00 8.29 -1.47
N ARG A 64 7.53 7.92 -2.65
CA ARG A 64 8.18 8.83 -3.59
C ARG A 64 7.61 8.68 -4.98
N GLY A 65 7.48 9.81 -5.67
CA GLY A 65 6.90 9.84 -7.02
C GLY A 65 7.62 8.97 -8.05
N GLN A 66 8.93 8.78 -7.93
CA GLN A 66 9.69 7.91 -8.85
C GLN A 66 9.27 6.44 -8.69
N GLN A 67 9.23 5.93 -7.46
CA GLN A 67 8.86 4.55 -7.17
C GLN A 67 7.37 4.30 -7.43
N ILE A 68 6.50 5.26 -7.12
CA ILE A 68 5.07 5.19 -7.48
C ILE A 68 4.92 5.03 -9.00
N ARG A 69 5.60 5.86 -9.79
CA ARG A 69 5.56 5.75 -11.26
C ARG A 69 6.09 4.41 -11.75
N GLN A 70 7.19 3.92 -11.19
CA GLN A 70 7.75 2.62 -11.55
C GLN A 70 6.73 1.50 -11.31
N VAL A 71 6.17 1.42 -10.09
CA VAL A 71 5.17 0.40 -9.72
C VAL A 71 3.96 0.43 -10.65
N LEU A 72 3.40 1.63 -10.89
CA LEU A 72 2.20 1.78 -11.70
C LEU A 72 2.43 1.52 -13.20
N SER A 73 3.67 1.62 -13.68
CA SER A 73 4.00 1.42 -15.10
C SER A 73 4.47 0.00 -15.44
N ASP A 74 4.89 -0.79 -14.45
CA ASP A 74 5.49 -2.11 -14.63
C ASP A 74 4.54 -3.25 -14.25
N TYR A 75 3.49 -3.41 -15.05
CA TYR A 75 2.45 -4.43 -14.86
C TYR A 75 2.98 -5.88 -14.87
N LYS A 76 4.20 -6.11 -15.38
CA LYS A 76 4.81 -7.44 -15.42
C LYS A 76 5.27 -7.90 -14.03
N HIS A 77 5.69 -6.97 -13.20
CA HIS A 77 6.11 -7.24 -11.82
C HIS A 77 5.04 -6.81 -10.81
N PHE A 78 4.21 -5.80 -11.13
CA PHE A 78 3.15 -5.28 -10.27
C PHE A 78 1.78 -5.49 -10.92
N SER A 79 1.19 -6.66 -10.67
CA SER A 79 -0.13 -7.04 -11.20
C SER A 79 -1.28 -6.31 -10.50
N ASN A 80 -2.32 -5.97 -11.25
CA ASN A 80 -3.56 -5.38 -10.74
C ASN A 80 -4.55 -6.43 -10.19
N ARG A 81 -4.21 -7.72 -10.17
CA ARG A 81 -5.11 -8.76 -9.63
C ARG A 81 -5.48 -8.55 -8.17
N ARG A 82 -4.64 -7.84 -7.41
CA ARG A 82 -4.90 -7.44 -6.02
C ARG A 82 -4.62 -5.96 -5.83
N VAL A 83 -5.63 -5.13 -6.05
CA VAL A 83 -5.54 -3.66 -6.01
C VAL A 83 -5.87 -3.04 -4.65
N MET A 84 -6.26 -3.85 -3.66
CA MET A 84 -6.65 -3.38 -2.33
C MET A 84 -5.80 -4.02 -1.24
N VAL A 85 -5.61 -3.26 -0.17
CA VAL A 85 -5.01 -3.69 1.10
C VAL A 85 -6.11 -3.68 2.17
N PRO A 86 -6.22 -4.66 3.09
CA PRO A 86 -5.47 -5.90 3.15
C PRO A 86 -5.69 -6.79 1.92
N ALA A 87 -4.66 -7.57 1.56
CA ALA A 87 -4.68 -8.42 0.36
C ALA A 87 -5.86 -9.41 0.34
N GLN A 88 -6.32 -9.87 1.51
CA GLN A 88 -7.46 -10.77 1.64
C GLN A 88 -8.77 -10.14 1.15
N ARG A 89 -8.93 -8.81 1.29
CA ARG A 89 -10.10 -8.10 0.76
C ARG A 89 -10.05 -7.92 -0.74
N ALA A 90 -8.87 -8.02 -1.35
CA ALA A 90 -8.72 -7.85 -2.78
C ALA A 90 -9.23 -9.05 -3.59
N ASP A 91 -9.22 -10.26 -3.01
CA ASP A 91 -9.68 -11.47 -3.68
C ASP A 91 -11.20 -11.45 -3.98
N ASP A 92 -11.97 -10.68 -3.21
CA ASP A 92 -13.42 -10.51 -3.39
C ASP A 92 -13.79 -9.39 -4.38
N LEU A 93 -12.84 -8.57 -4.81
CA LEU A 93 -13.09 -7.43 -5.68
C LEU A 93 -13.17 -7.87 -7.16
N GLN A 94 -14.36 -7.75 -7.76
CA GLN A 94 -14.58 -7.95 -9.20
C GLN A 94 -14.85 -6.63 -9.93
N VAL A 95 -13.95 -5.66 -9.77
CA VAL A 95 -14.09 -4.33 -10.39
C VAL A 95 -13.34 -4.33 -11.73
N LEU A 96 -14.01 -4.76 -12.80
CA LEU A 96 -13.44 -4.69 -14.16
C LEU A 96 -13.54 -3.25 -14.72
N PRO A 97 -12.53 -2.77 -15.47
CA PRO A 97 -11.31 -3.48 -15.86
C PRO A 97 -10.18 -3.42 -14.81
N THR A 98 -10.35 -2.68 -13.71
CA THR A 98 -9.31 -2.37 -12.71
C THR A 98 -8.51 -3.58 -12.22
N VAL A 99 -9.11 -4.76 -12.07
CA VAL A 99 -8.41 -5.97 -11.59
C VAL A 99 -7.71 -6.79 -12.70
N LEU A 100 -7.66 -6.28 -13.92
CA LEU A 100 -7.04 -6.93 -15.08
C LEU A 100 -5.68 -6.31 -15.41
N ASP A 101 -4.75 -7.16 -15.86
CA ASP A 101 -3.51 -6.72 -16.48
C ASP A 101 -3.61 -6.71 -18.01
N PRO A 102 -2.73 -5.96 -18.71
CA PRO A 102 -2.50 -6.14 -20.13
C PRO A 102 -2.14 -7.61 -20.48
N PRO A 103 -2.56 -8.12 -21.65
CA PRO A 103 -3.26 -7.40 -22.71
C PRO A 103 -4.79 -7.37 -22.54
N ILE A 104 -5.37 -8.04 -21.53
CA ILE A 104 -6.84 -8.12 -21.38
C ILE A 104 -7.39 -6.75 -21.02
N HIS A 105 -6.76 -6.03 -20.08
CA HIS A 105 -7.13 -4.65 -19.73
C HIS A 105 -7.14 -3.72 -20.94
N GLY A 106 -6.15 -3.84 -21.85
CA GLY A 106 -6.01 -2.94 -23.02
C GLY A 106 -7.13 -3.05 -24.07
N LYS A 107 -8.14 -3.88 -23.84
CA LYS A 107 -9.32 -4.04 -24.70
C LYS A 107 -10.53 -3.19 -24.24
N PHE A 108 -10.44 -2.57 -23.06
CA PHE A 108 -11.43 -1.67 -22.49
C PHE A 108 -10.96 -0.22 -22.65
#